data_AF-A0A2N3QK95-F1
#
_entry.id   AF-A0A2N3QK95-F1
#
_cell.length_a   1.000
_cell.length_b   1.000
_cell.length_c   1.000
_cell.angle_alpha   90.00
_cell.angle_beta   90.00
_cell.angle_gamma   90.00
#
_symmetry.space_group_name_H-M   'P 1'
#
loop_
_entity.id
_entity.type
_entity.pdbx_description
1 polymer ?
#
loop_
_entity_poly.entity_id
_entity_poly.type
_entity_poly.pdbx_seq_one_letter_code
_entity_poly.pdbx_strand_id
1 'polypeptide(L)'
;MNSTDETNRQAGQASQIATAATTGVAGAPCAAHQQGTPDDGIDDAAIRTAVRMYLKAIGEDPDRDGLLDTPDRIARASHELFAGLHSNPQQVLEKRFPVDTDEMVLVRDIELYSVCEHHLLPFHGVAHVGYIPSHGAVVGLSKLARLVDVYARRPQVQERLTQQIADALMEYADARGVIVVTECEHLCMSMRGVKKSQARTTTSAVRGIMKDPTTRAEAMSLIFSQR
;
A
#
# COMPACT_ATOMS: atom_id res chain seq x y z
N MET A 1 23.00 9.88 73.46
CA MET A 1 22.56 8.72 74.28
C MET A 1 21.05 8.79 74.40
N ASN A 2 20.38 7.84 73.71
CA ASN A 2 18.99 7.35 73.75
C ASN A 2 17.81 8.29 74.04
N SER A 3 16.84 8.45 73.12
CA SER A 3 15.85 7.48 72.55
C SER A 3 14.57 7.51 73.40
N THR A 4 13.40 7.93 72.89
CA THR A 4 12.64 7.33 71.78
C THR A 4 11.60 8.32 71.28
N ASP A 5 11.46 8.42 69.95
CA ASP A 5 10.37 9.10 69.25
C ASP A 5 9.87 8.22 68.09
N GLU A 6 8.62 8.45 67.70
CA GLU A 6 7.91 8.01 66.48
C GLU A 6 7.54 6.52 66.25
N THR A 7 6.23 6.24 66.21
CA THR A 7 5.56 5.56 65.07
C THR A 7 4.01 5.56 65.15
N ASN A 8 3.38 6.36 64.28
CA ASN A 8 2.27 6.10 63.34
C ASN A 8 1.10 5.11 63.64
N ARG A 9 -0.15 5.59 63.45
CA ARG A 9 -1.26 5.09 62.56
C ARG A 9 -2.65 5.49 63.11
N GLN A 10 -3.40 6.40 62.46
CA GLN A 10 -4.47 6.16 61.45
C GLN A 10 -5.62 5.25 61.93
N ALA A 11 -6.91 5.46 61.63
CA ALA A 11 -7.69 6.52 61.00
C ALA A 11 -9.16 6.09 61.19
N GLY A 12 -10.09 7.05 61.27
CA GLY A 12 -11.52 6.72 61.22
C GLY A 12 -12.41 7.89 61.60
N GLN A 13 -12.91 8.61 60.59
CA GLN A 13 -14.25 9.21 60.65
C GLN A 13 -14.72 9.60 59.25
N ALA A 14 -15.95 9.20 58.97
CA ALA A 14 -16.70 9.43 57.75
C ALA A 14 -17.16 10.88 57.65
N SER A 15 -17.24 11.42 56.43
CA SER A 15 -18.15 12.53 56.12
C SER A 15 -18.60 12.51 54.67
N GLN A 16 -19.91 12.28 54.55
CA GLN A 16 -20.89 12.97 53.71
C GLN A 16 -20.68 13.08 52.18
N ILE A 17 -21.68 12.49 51.53
CA ILE A 17 -22.06 12.51 50.12
C ILE A 17 -22.28 13.96 49.65
N ALA A 18 -21.55 14.35 48.60
CA ALA A 18 -21.93 15.43 47.70
C ALA A 18 -21.85 14.92 46.26
N THR A 19 -23.00 14.87 45.62
CA THR A 19 -23.23 14.51 44.21
C THR A 19 -22.59 15.55 43.28
N ALA A 20 -21.48 15.19 42.65
CA ALA A 20 -20.95 15.91 41.50
C ALA A 20 -21.30 15.13 40.22
N ALA A 21 -22.12 15.74 39.39
CA ALA A 21 -22.44 15.26 38.05
C ALA A 21 -21.16 15.13 37.22
N THR A 22 -20.76 13.89 36.92
CA THR A 22 -19.77 13.61 35.89
C THR A 22 -20.43 13.81 34.53
N THR A 23 -20.17 14.96 33.92
CA THR A 23 -20.39 15.17 32.49
C THR A 23 -19.53 14.16 31.73
N GLY A 24 -20.16 13.09 31.26
CA GLY A 24 -19.55 12.16 30.32
C GLY A 24 -19.15 12.93 29.07
N VAL A 25 -17.85 12.91 28.75
CA VAL A 25 -17.39 13.33 27.43
C VAL A 25 -17.82 12.22 26.47
N ALA A 26 -19.02 12.35 25.93
CA ALA A 26 -19.45 11.57 24.79
C ALA A 26 -18.43 11.82 23.67
N GLY A 27 -17.68 10.79 23.29
CA GLY A 27 -16.81 10.83 22.13
C GLY A 27 -17.65 11.27 20.93
N ALA A 28 -17.29 12.41 20.36
CA ALA A 28 -17.94 12.91 19.16
C ALA A 28 -17.88 11.83 18.07
N PRO A 29 -18.98 11.52 17.38
CA PRO A 29 -18.94 10.61 16.25
C PRO A 29 -17.95 11.18 15.24
N CYS A 30 -16.96 10.37 14.84
CA CYS A 30 -16.02 10.73 13.79
C CYS A 30 -16.87 11.10 12.56
N ALA A 31 -16.91 12.38 12.23
CA ALA A 31 -17.76 12.90 11.18
C ALA A 31 -17.44 12.13 9.90
N ALA A 32 -18.40 11.30 9.45
CA ALA A 32 -18.32 10.63 8.18
C ALA A 32 -18.16 11.73 7.12
N HIS A 33 -16.94 11.86 6.61
CA HIS A 33 -16.67 12.73 5.48
C HIS A 33 -17.40 12.08 4.30
N GLN A 34 -18.63 12.54 4.04
CA GLN A 34 -19.42 12.15 2.87
C GLN A 34 -18.78 12.78 1.63
N GLN A 35 -17.60 12.28 1.25
CA GLN A 35 -17.14 12.41 -0.11
C GLN A 35 -17.98 11.42 -0.92
N GLY A 36 -18.60 11.90 -2.00
CA GLY A 36 -19.43 11.06 -2.87
C GLY A 36 -18.66 9.81 -3.27
N THR A 37 -19.34 8.66 -3.28
CA THR A 37 -18.77 7.39 -3.72
C THR A 37 -18.23 7.56 -5.15
N PRO A 38 -16.94 7.28 -5.40
CA PRO A 38 -16.39 7.27 -6.75
C PRO A 38 -17.22 6.32 -7.64
N ASP A 39 -17.49 6.71 -8.88
CA ASP A 39 -18.07 5.80 -9.88
C ASP A 39 -16.96 4.88 -10.42
N ASP A 40 -16.49 3.98 -9.56
CA ASP A 40 -15.45 3.00 -9.85
C ASP A 40 -15.98 1.57 -9.84
N GLY A 41 -17.30 1.37 -9.85
CA GLY A 41 -17.93 0.05 -9.96
C GLY A 41 -17.83 -0.81 -8.69
N ILE A 42 -17.34 -0.29 -7.57
CA ILE A 42 -17.30 -0.99 -6.28
C ILE A 42 -18.67 -0.90 -5.57
N ASP A 43 -19.21 -2.04 -5.14
CA ASP A 43 -20.48 -2.12 -4.41
C ASP A 43 -20.28 -2.08 -2.89
N ASP A 44 -20.40 -0.89 -2.32
CA ASP A 44 -20.31 -0.64 -0.88
C ASP A 44 -21.32 -1.45 -0.05
N ALA A 45 -22.54 -1.64 -0.55
CA ALA A 45 -23.57 -2.38 0.19
C ALA A 45 -23.23 -3.88 0.26
N ALA A 46 -22.74 -4.44 -0.84
CA ALA A 46 -22.25 -5.81 -0.90
C ALA A 46 -21.03 -6.01 0.00
N ILE A 47 -20.04 -5.12 -0.05
CA ILE A 47 -18.85 -5.20 0.81
C ILE A 47 -19.25 -5.15 2.29
N ARG A 48 -20.10 -4.22 2.69
CA ARG A 48 -20.52 -4.09 4.10
C ARG A 48 -21.21 -5.36 4.60
N THR A 49 -22.08 -5.93 3.76
CA THR A 49 -22.74 -7.20 4.05
C THR A 49 -21.72 -8.32 4.21
N ALA A 50 -20.79 -8.46 3.27
CA ALA A 50 -19.75 -9.48 3.28
C ALA A 50 -18.83 -9.36 4.51
N VAL A 51 -18.41 -8.15 4.88
CA VAL A 51 -17.56 -7.91 6.05
C VAL A 51 -18.28 -8.28 7.34
N ARG A 52 -19.55 -7.89 7.50
CA ARG A 52 -20.34 -8.29 8.68
C ARG A 52 -20.48 -9.81 8.75
N MET A 53 -20.74 -10.47 7.62
CA MET A 53 -20.81 -11.94 7.57
C MET A 53 -19.47 -12.58 7.91
N TYR A 54 -18.35 -12.05 7.40
CA TYR A 54 -17.01 -12.52 7.69
C TYR A 54 -16.68 -12.41 9.18
N LEU A 55 -16.96 -11.26 9.81
CA LEU A 55 -16.76 -11.05 11.25
C LEU A 55 -17.52 -12.10 12.09
N LYS A 56 -18.80 -12.34 11.76
CA LYS A 56 -19.57 -13.42 12.42
C LYS A 56 -18.95 -14.79 12.20
N ALA A 57 -18.52 -15.08 10.97
CA ALA A 57 -17.97 -16.37 10.60
C ALA A 57 -16.63 -16.68 11.30
N ILE A 58 -15.83 -15.66 11.62
CA ILE A 58 -14.59 -15.83 12.41
C ILE A 58 -14.82 -15.81 13.92
N GLY A 59 -16.07 -15.70 14.39
CA GLY A 59 -16.43 -15.73 15.80
C GLY A 59 -16.40 -14.37 16.51
N GLU A 60 -16.31 -13.26 15.77
CA GLU A 60 -16.44 -11.92 16.35
C GLU A 60 -17.90 -11.47 16.45
N ASP A 61 -18.18 -10.58 17.40
CA ASP A 61 -19.44 -9.85 17.50
C ASP A 61 -19.36 -8.56 16.66
N PRO A 62 -20.06 -8.45 15.51
CA PRO A 62 -20.01 -7.24 14.68
C PRO A 62 -20.74 -6.04 15.29
N ASP A 63 -21.48 -6.23 16.39
CA ASP A 63 -22.27 -5.19 17.04
C ASP A 63 -21.53 -4.57 18.25
N ARG A 64 -20.33 -5.06 18.60
CA ARG A 64 -19.47 -4.41 19.60
C ARG A 64 -18.92 -3.08 19.09
N ASP A 65 -18.76 -2.11 19.98
CA ASP A 65 -18.35 -0.73 19.68
C ASP A 65 -17.18 -0.60 18.68
N GLY A 66 -16.14 -1.43 18.83
CA GLY A 66 -14.96 -1.38 17.95
C GLY A 66 -15.19 -1.84 16.50
N LEU A 67 -16.23 -2.64 16.23
CA LEU A 67 -16.51 -3.23 14.92
C LEU A 67 -17.71 -2.65 14.19
N LEU A 68 -18.54 -1.84 14.85
CA LEU A 68 -19.74 -1.24 14.26
C LEU A 68 -19.46 -0.60 12.89
N ASP A 69 -18.41 0.23 12.84
CA ASP A 69 -18.01 0.96 11.62
C ASP A 69 -16.98 0.21 10.76
N THR A 70 -16.54 -0.99 11.15
CA THR A 70 -15.55 -1.77 10.37
C THR A 70 -16.03 -2.06 8.95
N PRO A 71 -17.30 -2.46 8.71
CA PRO A 71 -17.81 -2.66 7.35
C PRO A 71 -17.66 -1.41 6.47
N ASP A 72 -18.03 -0.22 6.96
CA ASP A 72 -17.90 1.03 6.20
C ASP A 72 -16.43 1.42 6.00
N ARG A 73 -15.55 1.17 7.00
CA ARG A 73 -14.10 1.39 6.86
C ARG A 73 -13.49 0.51 5.77
N ILE A 74 -13.89 -0.75 5.69
CA ILE A 74 -13.39 -1.69 4.66
C ILE A 74 -13.91 -1.31 3.28
N ALA A 75 -15.17 -0.86 3.16
CA ALA A 75 -15.71 -0.34 1.91
C ALA A 75 -14.88 0.85 1.39
N ARG A 76 -14.66 1.86 2.24
CA ARG A 76 -13.79 3.01 1.90
C ARG A 76 -12.36 2.60 1.54
N ALA A 77 -11.76 1.66 2.30
CA ALA A 77 -10.42 1.17 2.02
C ALA A 77 -10.34 0.42 0.68
N SER A 78 -11.41 -0.27 0.27
CA SER A 78 -11.47 -0.99 -1.01
C SER A 78 -11.34 -0.05 -2.20
N HIS A 79 -11.96 1.14 -2.15
CA HIS A 79 -11.79 2.17 -3.18
C HIS A 79 -10.32 2.59 -3.34
N GLU A 80 -9.56 2.71 -2.24
CA GLU A 80 -8.14 3.08 -2.32
C GLU A 80 -7.25 1.90 -2.76
N LEU A 81 -7.45 0.73 -2.17
CA LEU A 81 -6.61 -0.45 -2.40
C LEU A 81 -6.83 -1.05 -3.79
N PHE A 82 -8.00 -0.85 -4.39
CA PHE A 82 -8.39 -1.45 -5.66
C PHE A 82 -8.72 -0.43 -6.78
N ALA A 83 -8.40 0.85 -6.58
CA ALA A 83 -8.55 1.92 -7.58
C ALA A 83 -7.93 1.58 -8.95
N GLY A 84 -6.91 0.73 -8.95
CA GLY A 84 -6.21 0.28 -10.14
C GLY A 84 -7.06 -0.59 -11.07
N LEU A 85 -8.09 -1.28 -10.57
CA LEU A 85 -8.96 -2.17 -11.37
C LEU A 85 -9.65 -1.44 -12.53
N HIS A 86 -10.01 -0.18 -12.32
CA HIS A 86 -10.75 0.65 -13.27
C HIS A 86 -9.87 1.77 -13.89
N SER A 87 -8.58 1.77 -13.56
CA SER A 87 -7.62 2.75 -14.08
C SER A 87 -7.02 2.31 -15.42
N ASN A 88 -6.92 3.24 -16.37
CA ASN A 88 -6.27 2.99 -17.67
C ASN A 88 -4.77 3.37 -17.62
N PRO A 89 -3.84 2.40 -17.75
CA PRO A 89 -2.40 2.67 -17.76
C PRO A 89 -1.94 3.55 -18.94
N GLN A 90 -2.62 3.48 -20.09
CA GLN A 90 -2.31 4.30 -21.26
C GLN A 90 -2.42 5.80 -20.95
N GLN A 91 -3.51 6.21 -20.30
CA GLN A 91 -3.77 7.61 -19.93
C GLN A 91 -2.68 8.17 -18.99
N VAL A 92 -2.06 7.32 -18.19
CA VAL A 92 -0.94 7.74 -17.31
C VAL A 92 0.29 8.11 -18.15
N LEU A 93 0.54 7.38 -19.24
CA LEU A 93 1.72 7.48 -20.08
C LEU A 93 1.57 8.40 -21.31
N GLU A 94 0.35 8.91 -21.57
CA GLU A 94 0.07 9.83 -22.68
C GLU A 94 0.95 11.09 -22.67
N LYS A 95 1.19 11.67 -21.48
CA LYS A 95 1.95 12.93 -21.38
C LYS A 95 3.46 12.68 -21.44
N ARG A 96 4.05 13.00 -22.58
CA ARG A 96 5.50 12.97 -22.82
C ARG A 96 6.06 14.38 -22.98
N PHE A 97 7.36 14.52 -22.77
CA PHE A 97 8.08 15.78 -22.86
C PHE A 97 9.20 15.66 -23.89
N PRO A 98 9.34 16.63 -24.81
CA PRO A 98 10.43 16.61 -25.78
C PRO A 98 11.76 16.83 -25.06
N VAL A 99 12.63 15.82 -25.13
CA VAL A 99 13.99 15.86 -24.60
C VAL A 99 14.83 15.02 -25.56
N ASP A 100 15.80 15.64 -26.20
CA ASP A 100 16.72 14.96 -27.12
C ASP A 100 17.74 14.14 -26.33
N THR A 101 17.29 12.99 -25.84
CA THR A 101 18.11 12.01 -25.15
C THR A 101 17.69 10.62 -25.59
N ASP A 102 18.67 9.77 -25.77
CA ASP A 102 18.50 8.37 -26.09
C ASP A 102 19.17 7.47 -25.03
N GLU A 103 19.55 8.08 -23.89
CA GLU A 103 20.17 7.44 -22.73
C GLU A 103 19.12 6.85 -21.78
N MET A 104 19.55 5.94 -20.90
CA MET A 104 18.68 5.32 -19.91
C MET A 104 18.17 6.34 -18.87
N VAL A 105 16.85 6.34 -18.65
CA VAL A 105 16.19 7.03 -17.54
C VAL A 105 15.80 5.99 -16.48
N LEU A 106 16.23 6.19 -15.23
CA LEU A 106 15.97 5.28 -14.12
C LEU A 106 15.35 6.03 -12.94
N VAL A 107 14.21 5.56 -12.46
CA VAL A 107 13.62 5.96 -11.18
C VAL A 107 13.65 4.75 -10.25
N ARG A 108 14.35 4.88 -9.13
CA ARG A 108 14.50 3.83 -8.11
C ARG A 108 13.73 4.17 -6.85
N ASP A 109 13.49 3.14 -6.03
CA ASP A 109 12.88 3.26 -4.71
C ASP A 109 11.47 3.87 -4.74
N ILE A 110 10.70 3.52 -5.77
CA ILE A 110 9.28 3.84 -5.84
C ILE A 110 8.58 2.96 -4.82
N GLU A 111 8.07 3.55 -3.75
CA GLU A 111 7.29 2.82 -2.74
C GLU A 111 6.10 2.12 -3.39
N LEU A 112 5.90 0.86 -3.01
CA LEU A 112 4.93 -0.03 -3.61
C LEU A 112 4.11 -0.72 -2.51
N TYR A 113 2.79 -0.60 -2.60
CA TYR A 113 1.83 -1.34 -1.78
C TYR A 113 0.81 -2.00 -2.68
N SER A 114 0.58 -3.31 -2.48
CA SER A 114 -0.37 -4.09 -3.26
C SER A 114 -1.01 -5.16 -2.40
N VAL A 115 -2.06 -5.81 -2.91
CA VAL A 115 -2.78 -6.88 -2.21
C VAL A 115 -2.51 -8.21 -2.90
N CYS A 116 -2.08 -9.23 -2.17
CA CYS A 116 -1.88 -10.57 -2.72
C CYS A 116 -3.23 -11.19 -3.07
N GLU A 117 -3.45 -11.56 -4.34
CA GLU A 117 -4.75 -12.07 -4.80
C GLU A 117 -5.16 -13.39 -4.15
N HIS A 118 -4.20 -14.18 -3.67
CA HIS A 118 -4.46 -15.48 -3.05
C HIS A 118 -5.04 -15.39 -1.63
N HIS A 119 -4.77 -14.29 -0.92
CA HIS A 119 -5.06 -14.19 0.51
C HIS A 119 -5.70 -12.87 0.92
N LEU A 120 -5.79 -11.91 -0.01
CA LEU A 120 -6.20 -10.53 0.25
C LEU A 120 -5.40 -9.88 1.39
N LEU A 121 -4.13 -10.27 1.52
CA LEU A 121 -3.18 -9.70 2.47
C LEU A 121 -2.18 -8.80 1.75
N PRO A 122 -1.76 -7.68 2.33
CA PRO A 122 -0.78 -6.79 1.72
C PRO A 122 0.55 -7.48 1.40
N PHE A 123 1.16 -7.08 0.31
CA PHE A 123 2.60 -7.14 0.11
C PHE A 123 3.10 -5.74 -0.25
N HIS A 124 4.27 -5.37 0.26
CA HIS A 124 4.80 -4.03 0.11
C HIS A 124 6.31 -4.04 -0.05
N GLY A 125 6.85 -2.98 -0.63
CA GLY A 125 8.27 -2.90 -0.93
C GLY A 125 8.58 -1.72 -1.83
N VAL A 126 9.50 -1.94 -2.76
CA VAL A 126 9.92 -0.92 -3.73
C VAL A 126 9.91 -1.47 -5.14
N ALA A 127 9.66 -0.58 -6.10
CA ALA A 127 9.88 -0.77 -7.51
C ALA A 127 11.00 0.14 -8.02
N HIS A 128 11.80 -0.39 -8.92
CA HIS A 128 12.81 0.32 -9.69
C HIS A 128 12.44 0.20 -11.16
N VAL A 129 12.29 1.32 -11.84
CA VAL A 129 11.78 1.40 -13.22
C VAL A 129 12.79 2.15 -14.06
N GLY A 130 13.47 1.43 -14.94
CA GLY A 130 14.39 1.96 -15.94
C GLY A 130 13.84 1.77 -17.35
N TYR A 131 14.00 2.77 -18.22
CA TYR A 131 13.69 2.64 -19.63
C TYR A 131 14.62 3.49 -20.49
N ILE A 132 14.75 3.13 -21.76
CA ILE A 132 15.44 3.91 -22.77
C ILE A 132 14.39 4.51 -23.70
N PRO A 133 14.28 5.85 -23.78
CA PRO A 133 13.28 6.53 -24.60
C PRO A 133 13.54 6.32 -26.10
N SER A 134 12.52 6.68 -26.88
CA SER A 134 12.55 6.73 -28.34
C SER A 134 12.09 8.12 -28.80
N HIS A 135 12.37 8.46 -30.06
CA HIS A 135 11.79 9.62 -30.74
C HIS A 135 11.98 10.98 -30.03
N GLY A 136 13.06 11.14 -29.26
CA GLY A 136 13.39 12.40 -28.58
C GLY A 136 12.34 12.84 -27.55
N ALA A 137 11.63 11.90 -26.93
CA ALA A 137 10.64 12.20 -25.91
C ALA A 137 10.75 11.29 -24.69
N VAL A 138 10.60 11.87 -23.51
CA VAL A 138 10.63 11.16 -22.22
C VAL A 138 9.28 11.20 -21.52
N VAL A 139 8.97 10.11 -20.82
CA VAL A 139 7.86 10.04 -19.86
C VAL A 139 8.22 10.88 -18.64
N GLY A 140 7.29 11.71 -18.15
CA GLY A 140 7.49 12.47 -16.92
C GLY A 140 7.72 11.55 -15.71
N LEU A 141 8.68 11.87 -14.85
CA LEU A 141 9.07 11.01 -13.72
C LEU A 141 7.89 10.61 -12.81
N SER A 142 7.00 11.56 -12.51
CA SER A 142 5.81 11.28 -11.70
C SER A 142 4.83 10.30 -12.36
N LYS A 143 4.91 10.10 -13.69
CA LYS A 143 4.06 9.15 -14.41
C LYS A 143 4.56 7.72 -14.26
N LEU A 144 5.87 7.50 -14.07
CA LEU A 144 6.41 6.18 -13.76
C LEU A 144 5.90 5.69 -12.40
N ALA A 145 5.95 6.55 -11.37
CA ALA A 145 5.39 6.23 -10.06
C ALA A 145 3.87 5.95 -10.14
N ARG A 146 3.11 6.78 -10.86
CA ARG A 146 1.66 6.55 -11.07
C ARG A 146 1.37 5.27 -11.84
N LEU A 147 2.24 4.87 -12.78
CA LEU A 147 2.09 3.61 -13.51
C LEU A 147 2.24 2.41 -12.56
N VAL A 148 3.23 2.47 -11.66
CA VAL A 148 3.39 1.47 -10.60
C VAL A 148 2.10 1.39 -9.77
N ASP A 149 1.56 2.53 -9.32
CA ASP A 149 0.32 2.57 -8.54
C ASP A 149 -0.89 1.99 -9.29
N VAL A 150 -1.07 2.29 -10.60
CA VAL A 150 -2.19 1.75 -11.39
C VAL A 150 -2.24 0.22 -11.35
N TYR A 151 -1.09 -0.44 -11.40
CA TYR A 151 -1.04 -1.90 -11.33
C TYR A 151 -0.99 -2.44 -9.90
N ALA A 152 -0.38 -1.70 -8.97
CA ALA A 152 -0.26 -2.08 -7.56
C ALA A 152 -1.58 -2.01 -6.80
N ARG A 153 -2.47 -1.08 -7.17
CA ARG A 153 -3.81 -0.93 -6.57
C ARG A 153 -4.80 -1.95 -7.15
N ARG A 154 -4.41 -3.22 -7.16
CA ARG A 154 -5.18 -4.38 -7.65
C ARG A 154 -4.85 -5.61 -6.78
N PRO A 155 -5.73 -6.62 -6.72
CA PRO A 155 -5.29 -7.96 -6.34
C PRO A 155 -4.24 -8.46 -7.34
N GLN A 156 -3.08 -8.90 -6.84
CA GLN A 156 -1.92 -9.16 -7.67
C GLN A 156 -1.09 -10.38 -7.25
N VAL A 157 -0.28 -10.81 -8.23
CA VAL A 157 0.94 -11.60 -8.07
C VAL A 157 2.12 -10.71 -8.47
N GLN A 158 3.19 -10.68 -7.66
CA GLN A 158 4.29 -9.72 -7.82
C GLN A 158 4.97 -9.84 -9.21
N GLU A 159 5.11 -11.06 -9.71
CA GLU A 159 5.65 -11.36 -11.03
C GLU A 159 4.81 -10.69 -12.13
N ARG A 160 3.47 -10.79 -12.04
CA ARG A 160 2.54 -10.21 -13.01
C ARG A 160 2.58 -8.68 -12.95
N LEU A 161 2.54 -8.12 -11.74
CA LEU A 161 2.70 -6.68 -11.52
C LEU A 161 3.98 -6.14 -12.19
N THR A 162 5.11 -6.82 -11.98
CA THR A 162 6.42 -6.44 -12.55
C THR A 162 6.39 -6.47 -14.08
N GLN A 163 5.79 -7.50 -14.67
CA GLN A 163 5.66 -7.64 -16.12
C GLN A 163 4.74 -6.57 -16.71
N GLN A 164 3.58 -6.32 -16.09
CA GLN A 164 2.60 -5.34 -16.55
C GLN A 164 3.18 -3.93 -16.63
N ILE A 165 3.96 -3.51 -15.64
CA ILE A 165 4.64 -2.20 -15.65
C ILE A 165 5.63 -2.14 -16.84
N ALA A 166 6.42 -3.20 -17.05
CA ALA A 166 7.40 -3.23 -18.13
C ALA A 166 6.73 -3.22 -19.52
N ASP A 167 5.66 -3.99 -19.68
CA ASP A 167 4.90 -4.10 -20.93
C ASP A 167 4.19 -2.79 -21.25
N ALA A 168 3.60 -2.11 -20.27
CA ALA A 168 2.95 -0.82 -20.47
C ALA A 168 3.91 0.28 -20.97
N LEU A 169 5.18 0.27 -20.51
CA LEU A 169 6.19 1.19 -21.02
C LEU A 169 6.61 0.87 -22.46
N MET A 170 6.68 -0.40 -22.83
CA MET A 170 6.90 -0.77 -24.23
C MET A 170 5.73 -0.34 -25.10
N GLU A 171 4.50 -0.61 -24.68
CA GLU A 171 3.29 -0.39 -25.49
C GLU A 171 2.89 1.08 -25.58
N TYR A 172 2.83 1.79 -24.43
CA TYR A 172 2.25 3.14 -24.37
C TYR A 172 3.29 4.25 -24.27
N ALA A 173 4.54 3.94 -23.91
CA ALA A 173 5.66 4.88 -23.96
C ALA A 173 6.58 4.65 -25.17
N ASP A 174 6.34 3.60 -25.96
CA ASP A 174 7.15 3.24 -27.15
C ASP A 174 8.65 3.16 -26.83
N ALA A 175 8.98 2.68 -25.62
CA ALA A 175 10.36 2.62 -25.15
C ALA A 175 11.20 1.64 -25.99
N ARG A 176 12.46 1.98 -26.25
CA ARG A 176 13.40 1.07 -26.94
C ARG A 176 13.80 -0.12 -26.08
N GLY A 177 13.77 0.05 -24.77
CA GLY A 177 13.98 -1.02 -23.80
C GLY A 177 13.57 -0.61 -22.41
N VAL A 178 13.22 -1.60 -21.59
CA VAL A 178 12.67 -1.40 -20.25
C VAL A 178 13.24 -2.45 -19.31
N ILE A 179 13.52 -2.04 -18.08
CA ILE A 179 13.83 -2.90 -16.95
C ILE A 179 12.98 -2.47 -15.75
N VAL A 180 12.27 -3.42 -15.17
CA VAL A 180 11.53 -3.23 -13.92
C VAL A 180 12.04 -4.26 -12.93
N VAL A 181 12.42 -3.82 -11.74
CA VAL A 181 12.77 -4.69 -10.61
C VAL A 181 11.88 -4.32 -9.44
N THR A 182 11.24 -5.30 -8.80
CA THR A 182 10.50 -5.06 -7.56
C THR A 182 11.01 -5.95 -6.45
N GLU A 183 11.04 -5.43 -5.22
CA GLU A 183 11.49 -6.16 -4.02
C GLU A 183 10.51 -5.96 -2.88
N CYS A 184 9.73 -6.99 -2.56
CA CYS A 184 8.62 -6.90 -1.60
C CYS A 184 8.72 -7.90 -0.44
N GLU A 185 8.20 -7.49 0.71
CA GLU A 185 7.75 -8.37 1.78
C GLU A 185 6.28 -8.76 1.55
N HIS A 186 5.94 -10.01 1.83
CA HIS A 186 4.59 -10.54 1.67
C HIS A 186 3.99 -10.92 3.02
N LEU A 187 2.94 -10.24 3.47
CA LEU A 187 2.33 -10.56 4.77
C LEU A 187 1.69 -11.95 4.80
N CYS A 188 1.29 -12.49 3.64
CA CYS A 188 0.83 -13.88 3.55
C CYS A 188 1.92 -14.91 3.93
N MET A 189 3.20 -14.54 3.90
CA MET A 189 4.33 -15.35 4.38
C MET A 189 4.84 -14.89 5.74
N SER A 190 4.79 -13.58 6.03
CA SER A 190 5.33 -13.01 7.28
C SER A 190 4.44 -13.28 8.49
N MET A 191 3.13 -13.00 8.39
CA MET A 191 2.23 -13.03 9.54
C MET A 191 1.53 -14.37 9.77
N ARG A 192 1.47 -15.22 8.73
CA ARG A 192 0.79 -16.51 8.76
C ARG A 192 1.57 -17.59 7.99
N GLY A 193 1.08 -18.83 8.05
CA GLY A 193 1.68 -19.94 7.32
C GLY A 193 3.12 -20.20 7.77
N VAL A 194 4.08 -20.01 6.86
CA VAL A 194 5.50 -20.28 7.08
C VAL A 194 6.22 -19.28 8.00
N LYS A 195 5.61 -18.11 8.27
CA LYS A 195 6.06 -17.09 9.24
C LYS A 195 7.53 -16.67 9.05
N LYS A 196 7.87 -16.19 7.86
CA LYS A 196 9.23 -15.73 7.50
C LYS A 196 9.25 -14.21 7.32
N SER A 197 9.25 -13.48 8.45
CA SER A 197 9.19 -12.00 8.47
C SER A 197 10.41 -11.30 7.87
N GLN A 198 11.51 -12.00 7.63
CA GLN A 198 12.70 -11.45 6.99
C GLN A 198 12.79 -11.81 5.50
N ALA A 199 11.89 -12.65 4.99
CA ALA A 199 11.93 -13.06 3.60
C ALA A 199 11.48 -11.93 2.69
N ARG A 200 12.27 -11.66 1.65
CA ARG A 200 11.95 -10.71 0.60
C ARG A 200 11.94 -11.41 -0.75
N THR A 201 10.99 -11.04 -1.59
CA THR A 201 10.86 -11.57 -2.94
C THR A 201 11.29 -10.50 -3.92
N THR A 202 12.27 -10.82 -4.77
CA THR A 202 12.72 -9.94 -5.85
C THR A 202 12.28 -10.52 -7.19
N THR A 203 11.62 -9.71 -8.01
CA THR A 203 11.21 -10.06 -9.38
C THR A 203 11.75 -9.02 -10.35
N SER A 204 12.03 -9.44 -11.58
CA SER A 204 12.49 -8.53 -12.64
C SER A 204 11.84 -8.83 -13.98
N ALA A 205 11.54 -7.79 -14.75
CA ALA A 205 11.10 -7.90 -16.14
C ALA A 205 11.95 -7.01 -17.04
N VAL A 206 12.47 -7.58 -18.13
CA VAL A 206 13.29 -6.87 -19.13
C VAL A 206 12.67 -6.96 -20.51
N ARG A 207 12.73 -5.87 -21.29
CA ARG A 207 12.17 -5.75 -22.65
C ARG A 207 13.10 -4.95 -23.56
N GLY A 208 12.94 -5.14 -24.87
CA GLY A 208 13.70 -4.41 -25.89
C GLY A 208 15.21 -4.50 -25.70
N ILE A 209 15.93 -3.39 -25.88
CA ILE A 209 17.39 -3.33 -25.78
C ILE A 209 17.92 -3.70 -24.38
N MET A 210 17.11 -3.63 -23.31
CA MET A 210 17.49 -4.11 -21.96
C MET A 210 17.69 -5.63 -21.87
N LYS A 211 17.40 -6.39 -22.93
CA LYS A 211 17.80 -7.80 -23.04
C LYS A 211 19.29 -7.98 -23.33
N ASP A 212 19.95 -6.95 -23.86
CA ASP A 212 21.40 -6.94 -24.00
C ASP A 212 22.08 -7.03 -22.61
N PRO A 213 23.02 -7.97 -22.40
CA PRO A 213 23.66 -8.15 -21.09
C PRO A 213 24.43 -6.93 -20.59
N THR A 214 25.07 -6.16 -21.47
CA THR A 214 25.87 -4.99 -21.09
C THR A 214 24.98 -3.88 -20.58
N THR A 215 23.95 -3.53 -21.36
CA THR A 215 22.95 -2.52 -20.99
C THR A 215 22.22 -2.91 -19.71
N ARG A 216 21.86 -4.20 -19.56
CA ARG A 216 21.25 -4.71 -18.33
C ARG A 216 22.17 -4.63 -17.13
N ALA A 217 23.46 -4.94 -17.30
CA ALA A 217 24.43 -4.89 -16.21
C ALA A 217 24.62 -3.46 -15.68
N GLU A 218 24.65 -2.47 -16.57
CA GLU A 218 24.65 -1.05 -16.20
C GLU A 218 23.42 -0.70 -15.36
N ALA A 219 22.21 -1.02 -15.85
CA ALA A 219 20.97 -0.74 -15.14
C ALA A 219 20.92 -1.41 -13.76
N MET A 220 21.30 -2.68 -13.67
CA MET A 220 21.36 -3.42 -12.40
C MET A 220 22.39 -2.82 -11.45
N SER A 221 23.54 -2.37 -11.96
CA SER A 221 24.54 -1.67 -11.15
C SER A 221 23.96 -0.39 -10.55
N LEU A 222 23.26 0.43 -11.33
CA LEU A 222 22.63 1.67 -10.83
C LEU A 222 21.51 1.39 -9.82
N ILE A 223 20.71 0.34 -10.04
CA ILE A 223 19.63 -0.08 -9.12
C ILE A 223 20.19 -0.49 -7.75
N PHE A 224 21.31 -1.21 -7.73
CA PHE A 224 21.88 -1.76 -6.49
C PHE A 224 23.08 -0.98 -5.95
N SER A 225 23.55 0.06 -6.63
CA SER A 225 24.60 0.94 -6.14
C SER A 225 24.10 1.80 -4.98
N GLN A 226 24.81 1.75 -3.85
CA GLN A 226 24.51 2.44 -2.58
C GLN A 226 23.33 1.88 -1.75
N ARG A 227 23.43 0.61 -1.34
CA ARG A 227 22.93 0.21 -0.02
C ARG A 227 24.00 0.40 1.04
#